data_AF-A0A0E9MP14-F1
#
_entry.id   AF-A0A0E9MP14-F1
#
_cell.length_a   1.000
_cell.length_b   1.000
_cell.length_c   1.000
_cell.angle_alpha   90.00
_cell.angle_beta   90.00
_cell.angle_gamma   90.00
#
_symmetry.space_group_name_H-M   'P 1'
#
loop_
_entity.id
_entity.type
_entity.pdbx_description
1 polymer ?
#
loop_
_entity_poly.entity_id
_entity_poly.type
_entity_poly.pdbx_seq_one_letter_code
_entity_poly.pdbx_strand_id
1 'polypeptide(L)'
;MTSPQIALVRLLFEGAPLPESGPIADLARAHPERIEQARALVAAGLDPPASIAGARALFDRLAIEAPEAGVALYSLGEPELLDAATSELITVVAQWHPLAGQDVLDFGCGIGRVARAMAERGAKVIGLDVSPAMIDEARRRGGSPLYMVGNGEGLDGIADASLDLVLAADSFPYLVACGLLDRHVAEAARVLRPGGSLIVFNWSYRGDTAADADEAARLADAHGFEVLRSGERPFAIWDATGFQLVQRP
;
A
#
# COMPACT_ATOMS: atom_id res chain seq x y z
N MET A 1 -0.16 20.79 1.49
CA MET A 1 1.12 21.07 0.82
C MET A 1 1.80 19.74 0.62
N THR A 2 2.24 19.41 -0.59
CA THR A 2 2.89 18.12 -0.90
C THR A 2 4.23 18.02 -0.19
N SER A 3 4.57 16.85 0.36
CA SER A 3 5.86 16.63 1.02
C SER A 3 7.02 16.78 0.01
N PRO A 4 8.21 17.24 0.44
CA PRO A 4 9.39 17.29 -0.41
C PRO A 4 9.74 15.93 -1.04
N GLN A 5 9.53 14.83 -0.30
CA GLN A 5 9.76 13.47 -0.75
C GLN A 5 8.89 13.10 -1.95
N ILE A 6 7.58 13.37 -1.87
CA ILE A 6 6.64 13.07 -2.95
C ILE A 6 6.90 13.98 -4.15
N ALA A 7 7.12 15.26 -3.91
CA ALA A 7 7.43 16.21 -4.98
C ALA A 7 8.71 15.80 -5.73
N LEU A 8 9.73 15.34 -5.00
CA LEU A 8 10.94 14.78 -5.58
C LEU A 8 10.64 13.55 -6.44
N VAL A 9 9.92 12.56 -5.92
CA VAL A 9 9.58 11.34 -6.69
C VAL A 9 8.83 11.65 -7.97
N ARG A 10 7.88 12.60 -7.95
CA ARG A 10 7.17 13.06 -9.16
C ARG A 10 8.13 13.62 -10.20
N LEU A 11 9.08 14.46 -9.80
CA LEU A 11 10.12 14.96 -10.71
C LEU A 11 10.97 13.83 -11.30
N LEU A 12 11.23 12.75 -10.54
CA LEU A 12 11.95 11.58 -11.06
C LEU A 12 11.14 10.87 -12.15
N PHE A 13 9.84 10.61 -11.93
CA PHE A 13 8.95 10.01 -12.93
C PHE A 13 8.76 10.90 -14.17
N GLU A 14 8.69 12.21 -13.99
CA GLU A 14 8.56 13.18 -15.09
C GLU A 14 9.86 13.39 -15.87
N GLY A 15 11.00 12.88 -15.37
CA GLY A 15 12.32 13.18 -15.93
C GLY A 15 12.70 14.66 -15.80
N ALA A 16 12.07 15.38 -14.88
CA ALA A 16 12.24 16.82 -14.69
C ALA A 16 13.55 17.14 -13.93
N PRO A 17 14.17 18.31 -14.19
CA PRO A 17 15.33 18.76 -13.44
C PRO A 17 14.98 19.02 -11.97
N LEU A 18 15.93 18.74 -11.06
CA LEU A 18 15.77 19.08 -9.66
C LEU A 18 15.94 20.60 -9.46
N PRO A 19 15.18 21.22 -8.55
CA PRO A 19 15.34 22.64 -8.24
C PRO A 19 16.70 22.92 -7.60
N GLU A 20 17.22 24.13 -7.79
CA GLU A 20 18.53 24.54 -7.24
C GLU A 20 18.49 24.88 -5.75
N SER A 21 17.32 25.17 -5.19
CA SER A 21 17.13 25.56 -3.78
C SER A 21 15.78 25.10 -3.22
N GLY A 22 15.66 25.15 -1.89
CA GLY A 22 14.46 24.79 -1.16
C GLY A 22 14.40 23.31 -0.75
N PRO A 23 13.30 22.87 -0.13
CA PRO A 23 13.23 21.58 0.55
C PRO A 23 13.55 20.35 -0.31
N ILE A 24 13.19 20.38 -1.61
CA ILE A 24 13.50 19.29 -2.55
C ILE A 24 15.00 19.26 -2.86
N ALA A 25 15.62 20.43 -3.06
CA ALA A 25 17.06 20.54 -3.32
C ALA A 25 17.88 20.15 -2.08
N ASP A 26 17.39 20.49 -0.88
CA ASP A 26 17.99 20.12 0.40
C ASP A 26 17.95 18.60 0.59
N LEU A 27 16.80 17.97 0.33
CA LEU A 27 16.64 16.52 0.39
C LEU A 27 17.54 15.80 -0.63
N ALA A 28 17.60 16.28 -1.87
CA ALA A 28 18.45 15.70 -2.90
C ALA A 28 19.95 15.80 -2.56
N ARG A 29 20.39 16.93 -1.98
CA ARG A 29 21.78 17.12 -1.53
C ARG A 29 22.12 16.27 -0.31
N ALA A 30 21.16 16.00 0.56
CA ALA A 30 21.35 15.13 1.72
C ALA A 30 21.52 13.65 1.33
N HIS A 31 20.95 13.21 0.21
CA HIS A 31 20.92 11.80 -0.20
C HIS A 31 21.30 11.54 -1.67
N PRO A 32 22.44 12.03 -2.19
CA PRO A 32 22.76 12.01 -3.62
C PRO A 32 22.79 10.60 -4.23
N GLU A 33 23.35 9.61 -3.52
CA GLU A 33 23.41 8.22 -3.99
C GLU A 33 22.02 7.58 -4.08
N ARG A 34 21.13 7.91 -3.13
CA ARG A 34 19.76 7.40 -3.10
C ARG A 34 18.88 8.02 -4.19
N ILE A 35 19.13 9.29 -4.55
CA ILE A 35 18.50 9.91 -5.72
C ILE A 35 18.87 9.16 -6.99
N GLU A 36 20.14 8.82 -7.17
CA GLU A 36 20.59 8.09 -8.34
C GLU A 36 20.00 6.67 -8.39
N GLN A 37 19.95 5.99 -7.23
CA GLN A 37 19.26 4.70 -7.12
C GLN A 37 17.77 4.83 -7.48
N ALA A 38 17.06 5.83 -6.95
CA ALA A 38 15.66 6.06 -7.26
C ALA A 38 15.44 6.37 -8.76
N ARG A 39 16.33 7.13 -9.40
CA ARG A 39 16.33 7.35 -10.85
C ARG A 39 16.52 6.06 -11.62
N ALA A 40 17.48 5.23 -11.21
CA ALA A 40 17.73 3.94 -11.84
C ALA A 40 16.51 3.01 -11.74
N LEU A 41 15.84 2.98 -10.58
CA LEU A 41 14.61 2.21 -10.38
C LEU A 41 13.47 2.69 -11.28
N VAL A 42 13.24 4.01 -11.34
CA VAL A 42 12.23 4.61 -12.24
C VAL A 42 12.55 4.27 -13.70
N ALA A 43 13.81 4.40 -14.12
CA ALA A 43 14.25 4.07 -15.47
C ALA A 43 14.12 2.57 -15.80
N ALA A 44 14.21 1.69 -14.79
CA ALA A 44 14.00 0.25 -14.91
C ALA A 44 12.50 -0.15 -14.96
N GLY A 45 11.58 0.82 -14.82
CA GLY A 45 10.13 0.62 -14.91
C GLY A 45 9.51 0.26 -13.57
N LEU A 46 8.65 1.16 -13.08
CA LEU A 46 7.84 1.00 -11.86
C LEU A 46 6.33 1.14 -12.12
N ASP A 47 5.93 1.31 -13.39
CA ASP A 47 4.52 1.37 -13.75
C ASP A 47 3.83 0.04 -13.43
N PRO A 48 2.59 0.05 -12.92
CA PRO A 48 1.84 -1.16 -12.65
C PRO A 48 1.69 -2.04 -13.90
N PRO A 49 2.18 -3.28 -13.87
CA PRO A 49 1.98 -4.20 -14.97
C PRO A 49 0.50 -4.57 -15.08
N ALA A 50 -0.02 -4.69 -16.31
CA ALA A 50 -1.41 -5.09 -16.56
C ALA A 50 -1.67 -6.60 -16.36
N SER A 51 -0.84 -7.28 -15.56
CA SER A 51 -1.01 -8.70 -15.22
C SER A 51 -0.37 -9.03 -13.87
N ILE A 52 -0.95 -10.01 -13.19
CA ILE A 52 -0.43 -10.53 -11.92
C ILE A 52 0.99 -11.09 -12.05
N ALA A 53 1.27 -11.81 -13.14
CA ALA A 53 2.62 -12.29 -13.42
C ALA A 53 3.64 -11.15 -13.56
N GLY A 54 3.24 -10.05 -14.21
CA GLY A 54 4.05 -8.84 -14.31
C GLY A 54 4.27 -8.17 -12.95
N ALA A 55 3.21 -7.98 -12.16
CA ALA A 55 3.31 -7.39 -10.83
C ALA A 55 4.23 -8.21 -9.93
N ARG A 56 4.09 -9.54 -9.95
CA ARG A 56 4.98 -10.46 -9.25
C ARG A 56 6.44 -10.30 -9.67
N ALA A 57 6.72 -10.30 -10.98
CA ALA A 57 8.07 -10.15 -11.49
C ALA A 57 8.70 -8.80 -11.09
N LEU A 58 7.91 -7.72 -11.10
CA LEU A 58 8.33 -6.41 -10.62
C LEU A 58 8.73 -6.44 -9.15
N PHE A 59 7.88 -6.96 -8.28
CA PHE A 59 8.15 -6.98 -6.84
C PHE A 59 9.20 -8.02 -6.43
N ASP A 60 9.32 -9.14 -7.17
CA ASP A 60 10.42 -10.08 -6.99
C ASP A 60 11.78 -9.42 -7.24
N ARG A 61 11.87 -8.57 -8.27
CA ARG A 61 13.06 -7.76 -8.55
C ARG A 61 13.32 -6.72 -7.46
N LEU A 62 12.29 -5.97 -7.07
CA LEU A 62 12.43 -4.88 -6.10
C LEU A 62 12.83 -5.37 -4.70
N ALA A 63 12.36 -6.55 -4.29
CA ALA A 63 12.77 -7.18 -3.04
C ALA A 63 14.28 -7.42 -2.94
N ILE A 64 14.95 -7.61 -4.08
CA ILE A 64 16.39 -7.86 -4.17
C ILE A 64 17.16 -6.55 -4.36
N GLU A 65 16.69 -5.69 -5.26
CA GLU A 65 17.44 -4.49 -5.67
C GLU A 65 17.32 -3.34 -4.66
N ALA A 66 16.13 -3.14 -4.08
CA ALA A 66 15.84 -2.00 -3.21
C ALA A 66 14.57 -2.23 -2.37
N PRO A 67 14.59 -3.13 -1.37
CA PRO A 67 13.37 -3.56 -0.67
C PRO A 67 12.61 -2.41 0.01
N GLU A 68 13.30 -1.41 0.56
CA GLU A 68 12.68 -0.22 1.16
C GLU A 68 12.03 0.69 0.11
N ALA A 69 12.75 1.01 -0.96
CA ALA A 69 12.25 1.88 -2.03
C ALA A 69 11.14 1.18 -2.85
N GLY A 70 11.17 -0.14 -2.93
CA GLY A 70 10.18 -0.96 -3.62
C GLY A 70 8.78 -0.92 -2.99
N VAL A 71 8.67 -0.63 -1.69
CA VAL A 71 7.37 -0.53 -0.98
C VAL A 71 6.96 0.89 -0.62
N ALA A 72 7.85 1.86 -0.84
CA ALA A 72 7.61 3.28 -0.66
C ALA A 72 8.76 4.07 -1.29
N LEU A 73 8.69 4.33 -2.60
CA LEU A 73 9.77 5.03 -3.32
C LEU A 73 10.11 6.40 -2.72
N TYR A 74 9.11 7.06 -2.12
CA TYR A 74 9.26 8.34 -1.45
C TYR A 74 10.09 8.28 -0.16
N SER A 75 10.43 7.08 0.33
CA SER A 75 11.45 6.91 1.39
C SER A 75 12.88 7.03 0.85
N LEU A 76 13.07 7.00 -0.48
CA LEU A 76 14.39 6.91 -1.14
C LEU A 76 15.22 5.71 -0.67
N GLY A 77 14.56 4.68 -0.13
CA GLY A 77 15.18 3.53 0.49
C GLY A 77 15.87 3.82 1.83
N GLU A 78 15.64 4.99 2.43
CA GLU A 78 16.20 5.35 3.74
C GLU A 78 15.33 4.74 4.85
N PRO A 79 15.90 3.87 5.72
CA PRO A 79 15.15 3.20 6.77
C PRO A 79 14.37 4.15 7.69
N GLU A 80 14.99 5.26 8.11
CA GLU A 80 14.36 6.23 9.02
C GLU A 80 13.17 6.93 8.37
N LEU A 81 13.25 7.25 7.07
CA LEU A 81 12.12 7.84 6.33
C LEU A 81 10.99 6.82 6.15
N LEU A 82 11.35 5.56 5.89
CA LEU A 82 10.38 4.48 5.77
C LEU A 82 9.65 4.21 7.11
N ASP A 83 10.38 4.25 8.22
CA ASP A 83 9.83 4.06 9.56
C ASP A 83 8.91 5.21 9.96
N ALA A 84 9.29 6.46 9.63
CA ALA A 84 8.44 7.63 9.84
C ALA A 84 7.13 7.51 9.04
N ALA A 85 7.20 7.13 7.76
CA ALA A 85 6.04 6.91 6.92
C ALA A 85 5.15 5.76 7.41
N THR A 86 5.76 4.67 7.89
CA THR A 86 5.04 3.53 8.47
C THR A 86 4.32 3.95 9.76
N SER A 87 4.98 4.72 10.62
CA SER A 87 4.41 5.22 11.87
C SER A 87 3.22 6.15 11.64
N GLU A 88 3.31 7.03 10.64
CA GLU A 88 2.19 7.88 10.22
C GLU A 88 1.02 7.03 9.70
N LEU A 89 1.29 6.08 8.80
CA LEU A 89 0.29 5.18 8.24
C LEU A 89 -0.47 4.44 9.33
N ILE A 90 0.23 3.82 10.28
CA ILE A 90 -0.39 3.05 11.37
C ILE A 90 -1.20 3.94 12.32
N THR A 91 -0.77 5.20 12.50
CA THR A 91 -1.53 6.16 13.29
C THR A 91 -2.87 6.47 12.64
N VAL A 92 -2.90 6.68 11.31
CA VAL A 92 -4.15 6.89 10.56
C VAL A 92 -5.02 5.64 10.59
N VAL A 93 -4.45 4.45 10.33
CA VAL A 93 -5.20 3.18 10.40
C VAL A 93 -5.87 3.03 11.76
N ALA A 94 -5.12 3.21 12.85
CA ALA A 94 -5.65 3.08 14.21
C ALA A 94 -6.74 4.10 14.56
N GLN A 95 -6.78 5.26 13.88
CA GLN A 95 -7.86 6.24 14.03
C GLN A 95 -9.12 5.83 13.25
N TRP A 96 -8.97 5.10 12.14
CA TRP A 96 -10.08 4.68 11.28
C TRP A 96 -10.66 3.34 11.73
N HIS A 97 -9.83 2.44 12.24
CA HIS A 97 -10.20 1.14 12.76
C HIS A 97 -9.26 0.73 13.92
N PRO A 98 -9.77 0.51 15.15
CA PRO A 98 -8.95 0.10 16.29
C PRO A 98 -8.23 -1.22 15.99
N LEU A 99 -6.93 -1.33 16.30
CA LEU A 99 -6.14 -2.52 15.93
C LEU A 99 -6.05 -3.60 17.03
N ALA A 100 -6.16 -3.20 18.30
CA ALA A 100 -5.92 -4.12 19.40
C ALA A 100 -6.95 -5.25 19.42
N GLY A 101 -6.46 -6.49 19.37
CA GLY A 101 -7.29 -7.70 19.38
C GLY A 101 -8.00 -8.03 18.07
N GLN A 102 -7.81 -7.24 17.01
CA GLN A 102 -8.44 -7.49 15.71
C GLN A 102 -7.71 -8.57 14.90
N ASP A 103 -8.46 -9.32 14.09
CA ASP A 103 -7.92 -10.16 13.01
C ASP A 103 -7.80 -9.33 11.73
N VAL A 104 -6.58 -9.17 11.22
CA VAL A 104 -6.25 -8.21 10.15
C VAL A 104 -5.54 -8.89 8.98
N LEU A 105 -5.92 -8.52 7.75
CA LEU A 105 -5.16 -8.81 6.55
C LEU A 105 -4.45 -7.55 6.04
N ASP A 106 -3.13 -7.62 5.93
CA ASP A 106 -2.30 -6.67 5.18
C ASP A 106 -2.17 -7.20 3.73
N PHE A 107 -2.99 -6.67 2.84
CA PHE A 107 -3.08 -7.07 1.43
C PHE A 107 -2.04 -6.32 0.59
N GLY A 108 -1.12 -7.06 -0.02
CA GLY A 108 0.10 -6.53 -0.65
C GLY A 108 1.11 -6.07 0.40
N CYS A 109 1.40 -6.93 1.38
CA CYS A 109 2.19 -6.54 2.55
C CYS A 109 3.66 -6.20 2.23
N GLY A 110 4.15 -6.53 1.03
CA GLY A 110 5.55 -6.36 0.63
C GLY A 110 6.50 -6.99 1.64
N ILE A 111 7.50 -6.21 2.06
CA ILE A 111 8.47 -6.59 3.11
C ILE A 111 7.89 -6.62 4.54
N GLY A 112 6.57 -6.53 4.71
CA GLY A 112 5.85 -6.70 5.98
C GLY A 112 5.94 -5.53 6.96
N ARG A 113 6.33 -4.32 6.51
CA ARG A 113 6.53 -3.16 7.41
C ARG A 113 5.25 -2.74 8.13
N VAL A 114 4.12 -2.74 7.41
CA VAL A 114 2.81 -2.36 7.95
C VAL A 114 2.26 -3.50 8.80
N ALA A 115 2.32 -4.74 8.30
CA ALA A 115 1.95 -5.93 9.06
C ALA A 115 2.61 -6.01 10.45
N ARG A 116 3.94 -5.83 10.55
CA ARG A 116 4.64 -5.83 11.84
C ARG A 116 4.16 -4.72 12.76
N ALA A 117 4.03 -3.51 12.23
CA ALA A 117 3.62 -2.36 13.04
C ALA A 117 2.16 -2.45 13.52
N MET A 118 1.26 -3.09 12.74
CA MET A 118 -0.09 -3.42 13.22
C MET A 118 -0.05 -4.49 14.32
N ALA A 119 0.80 -5.50 14.18
CA ALA A 119 0.95 -6.55 15.19
C ALA A 119 1.51 -6.00 16.52
N GLU A 120 2.42 -5.03 16.46
CA GLU A 120 2.92 -4.29 17.65
C GLU A 120 1.81 -3.48 18.34
N ARG A 121 0.74 -3.09 17.62
CA ARG A 121 -0.48 -2.47 18.17
C ARG A 121 -1.48 -3.50 18.71
N GLY A 122 -1.12 -4.79 18.75
CA GLY A 122 -1.93 -5.87 19.32
C GLY A 122 -2.88 -6.55 18.34
N ALA A 123 -2.76 -6.31 17.03
CA ALA A 123 -3.50 -7.02 16.01
C ALA A 123 -2.92 -8.42 15.74
N LYS A 124 -3.76 -9.35 15.28
CA LYS A 124 -3.34 -10.64 14.70
C LYS A 124 -3.31 -10.48 13.19
N VAL A 125 -2.12 -10.48 12.61
CA VAL A 125 -1.95 -10.06 11.21
C VAL A 125 -1.58 -11.23 10.31
N ILE A 126 -2.30 -11.34 9.20
CA ILE A 126 -1.90 -12.09 8.02
C ILE A 126 -1.34 -11.09 7.01
N GLY A 127 -0.09 -11.27 6.59
CA GLY A 127 0.50 -10.52 5.47
C GLY A 127 0.42 -11.35 4.20
N LEU A 128 -0.24 -10.84 3.16
CA LEU A 128 -0.39 -11.52 1.88
C LEU A 128 0.28 -10.69 0.78
N ASP A 129 1.13 -11.31 -0.02
CA ASP A 129 1.74 -10.67 -1.19
C ASP A 129 1.87 -11.67 -2.35
N VAL A 130 1.83 -11.18 -3.58
CA VAL A 130 2.00 -12.01 -4.79
C VAL A 130 3.45 -12.41 -5.02
N SER A 131 4.42 -11.62 -4.50
CA SER A 131 5.85 -11.85 -4.63
C SER A 131 6.36 -12.77 -3.52
N PRO A 132 6.87 -13.97 -3.87
CA PRO A 132 7.58 -14.80 -2.90
C PRO A 132 8.82 -14.10 -2.32
N ALA A 133 9.54 -13.30 -3.12
CA ALA A 133 10.74 -12.63 -2.62
C ALA A 133 10.40 -11.57 -1.55
N MET A 134 9.30 -10.84 -1.73
CA MET A 134 8.78 -9.92 -0.70
C MET A 134 8.39 -10.67 0.58
N ILE A 135 7.71 -11.81 0.44
CA ILE A 135 7.32 -12.64 1.59
C ILE A 135 8.55 -13.23 2.31
N ASP A 136 9.57 -13.67 1.57
CA ASP A 136 10.80 -14.18 2.15
C ASP A 136 11.55 -13.07 2.90
N GLU A 137 11.58 -11.85 2.35
CA GLU A 137 12.13 -10.68 3.03
C GLU A 137 11.32 -10.30 4.28
N ALA A 138 9.98 -10.34 4.21
CA ALA A 138 9.10 -10.09 5.35
C ALA A 138 9.35 -11.10 6.49
N ARG A 139 9.49 -12.39 6.16
CA ARG A 139 9.85 -13.46 7.11
C ARG A 139 11.24 -13.24 7.69
N ARG A 140 12.22 -12.83 6.88
CA ARG A 140 13.59 -12.54 7.34
C ARG A 140 13.62 -11.38 8.33
N ARG A 141 12.80 -10.34 8.12
CA ARG A 141 12.63 -9.21 9.07
C ARG A 141 11.86 -9.59 10.34
N GLY A 142 11.16 -10.73 10.34
CA GLY A 142 10.53 -11.32 11.51
C GLY A 142 9.23 -10.64 11.95
N GLY A 143 8.99 -10.65 13.27
CA GLY A 143 7.73 -10.24 13.90
C GLY A 143 6.77 -11.40 14.15
N SER A 144 5.57 -11.09 14.64
CA SER A 144 4.48 -12.02 14.87
C SER A 144 3.46 -12.22 13.72
N PRO A 145 3.45 -11.45 12.60
CA PRO A 145 2.52 -11.74 11.50
C PRO A 145 2.76 -13.11 10.84
N LEU A 146 1.68 -13.70 10.32
CA LEU A 146 1.73 -14.86 9.42
C LEU A 146 1.86 -14.37 7.98
N TYR A 147 2.97 -14.71 7.30
CA TYR A 147 3.20 -14.29 5.91
C TYR A 147 2.90 -15.41 4.91
N MET A 148 2.07 -15.10 3.91
CA MET A 148 1.58 -16.03 2.89
C MET A 148 1.81 -15.47 1.49
N VAL A 149 2.15 -16.36 0.56
CA VAL A 149 2.20 -15.99 -0.87
C VAL A 149 0.80 -16.18 -1.46
N GLY A 150 0.23 -15.10 -1.99
CA GLY A 150 -1.05 -15.10 -2.67
C GLY A 150 -0.93 -15.42 -4.16
N ASN A 151 -2.03 -15.85 -4.78
CA ASN A 151 -2.11 -16.02 -6.23
C ASN A 151 -2.36 -14.70 -6.98
N GLY A 152 -2.69 -13.62 -6.27
CA GLY A 152 -3.03 -12.30 -6.83
C GLY A 152 -4.40 -12.23 -7.51
N GLU A 153 -5.16 -13.32 -7.48
CA GLU A 153 -6.46 -13.43 -8.14
C GLU A 153 -7.64 -13.33 -7.19
N GLY A 154 -7.43 -13.52 -5.88
CA GLY A 154 -8.44 -13.46 -4.83
C GLY A 154 -7.82 -13.74 -3.45
N LEU A 155 -8.68 -14.02 -2.46
CA LEU A 155 -8.28 -14.28 -1.08
C LEU A 155 -8.52 -15.76 -0.71
N ASP A 156 -8.16 -16.66 -1.64
CA ASP A 156 -8.24 -18.10 -1.43
C ASP A 156 -7.45 -18.51 -0.17
N GLY A 157 -8.05 -19.36 0.66
CA GLY A 157 -7.44 -19.81 1.91
C GLY A 157 -7.70 -18.88 3.11
N ILE A 158 -8.34 -17.72 2.90
CA ILE A 158 -8.89 -16.89 3.97
C ILE A 158 -10.37 -17.25 4.16
N ALA A 159 -10.76 -17.57 5.39
CA ALA A 159 -12.12 -17.99 5.70
C ALA A 159 -13.13 -16.82 5.59
N ASP A 160 -14.37 -17.14 5.25
CA ASP A 160 -15.47 -16.19 5.24
C ASP A 160 -15.68 -15.59 6.65
N ALA A 161 -16.03 -14.31 6.72
CA ALA A 161 -16.33 -13.60 7.96
C ALA A 161 -15.30 -13.87 9.10
N SER A 162 -14.02 -13.88 8.75
CA SER A 162 -12.92 -14.22 9.67
C SER A 162 -12.00 -13.05 10.01
N LEU A 163 -12.16 -11.90 9.34
CA LEU A 163 -11.35 -10.71 9.52
C LEU A 163 -12.20 -9.53 10.00
N ASP A 164 -11.59 -8.65 10.78
CA ASP A 164 -12.17 -7.37 11.17
C ASP A 164 -11.67 -6.22 10.28
N LEU A 165 -10.48 -6.37 9.69
CA LEU A 165 -9.87 -5.38 8.81
C LEU A 165 -9.13 -6.04 7.64
N VAL A 166 -9.37 -5.54 6.43
CA VAL A 166 -8.50 -5.70 5.26
C VAL A 166 -7.89 -4.34 4.96
N LEU A 167 -6.57 -4.24 5.06
CA LEU A 167 -5.81 -3.04 4.73
C LEU A 167 -5.06 -3.28 3.41
N ALA A 168 -5.24 -2.38 2.45
CA ALA A 168 -4.47 -2.34 1.21
C ALA A 168 -3.76 -0.98 1.10
N ALA A 169 -2.47 -0.95 1.43
CA ALA A 169 -1.64 0.25 1.28
C ALA A 169 -0.84 0.16 -0.02
N ASP A 170 -1.18 1.01 -0.99
CA ASP A 170 -0.52 1.10 -2.30
C ASP A 170 -0.58 -0.17 -3.17
N SER A 171 -1.60 -1.00 -2.94
CA SER A 171 -1.79 -2.29 -3.65
C SER A 171 -2.92 -2.26 -4.69
N PHE A 172 -3.95 -1.46 -4.47
CA PHE A 172 -5.08 -1.31 -5.41
C PHE A 172 -4.69 -0.79 -6.80
N PRO A 173 -3.67 0.07 -7.01
CA PRO A 173 -3.28 0.50 -8.35
C PRO A 173 -2.90 -0.67 -9.27
N TYR A 174 -2.32 -1.73 -8.72
CA TYR A 174 -1.99 -2.95 -9.46
C TYR A 174 -3.22 -3.78 -9.81
N LEU A 175 -4.22 -3.81 -8.92
CA LEU A 175 -5.51 -4.45 -9.21
C LEU A 175 -6.31 -3.71 -10.28
N VAL A 176 -6.27 -2.38 -10.28
CA VAL A 176 -6.84 -1.54 -11.34
C VAL A 176 -6.17 -1.87 -12.67
N ALA A 177 -4.84 -1.90 -12.72
CA ALA A 177 -4.09 -2.22 -13.94
C ALA A 177 -4.38 -3.64 -14.47
N CYS A 178 -4.62 -4.60 -13.57
CA CYS A 178 -4.96 -5.98 -13.94
C CYS A 178 -6.45 -6.20 -14.23
N GLY A 179 -7.33 -5.21 -14.01
CA GLY A 179 -8.78 -5.36 -14.15
C GLY A 179 -9.41 -6.28 -13.10
N LEU A 180 -8.80 -6.41 -11.91
CA LEU A 180 -9.20 -7.34 -10.84
C LEU A 180 -9.85 -6.64 -9.64
N LEU A 181 -10.06 -5.33 -9.72
CA LEU A 181 -10.56 -4.52 -8.61
C LEU A 181 -11.92 -5.01 -8.07
N ASP A 182 -12.90 -5.22 -8.96
CA ASP A 182 -14.24 -5.66 -8.57
C ASP A 182 -14.20 -6.97 -7.76
N ARG A 183 -13.45 -7.96 -8.28
CA ARG A 183 -13.24 -9.26 -7.64
C ARG A 183 -12.62 -9.14 -6.24
N HIS A 184 -11.63 -8.26 -6.08
CA HIS A 184 -10.96 -8.09 -4.78
C HIS A 184 -11.82 -7.34 -3.76
N VAL A 185 -12.68 -6.41 -4.19
CA VAL A 185 -13.67 -5.80 -3.29
C VAL A 185 -14.72 -6.84 -2.87
N ALA A 186 -15.16 -7.70 -3.79
CA ALA A 186 -16.07 -8.81 -3.46
C ALA A 186 -15.42 -9.80 -2.46
N GLU A 187 -14.16 -10.16 -2.67
CA GLU A 187 -13.41 -11.04 -1.75
C GLU A 187 -13.19 -10.39 -0.39
N ALA A 188 -12.91 -9.08 -0.34
CA ALA A 188 -12.85 -8.34 0.92
C ALA A 188 -14.19 -8.42 1.67
N ALA A 189 -15.33 -8.26 0.96
CA ALA A 189 -16.65 -8.41 1.56
C ALA A 189 -16.89 -9.82 2.12
N ARG A 190 -16.44 -10.85 1.41
CA ARG A 190 -16.56 -12.26 1.82
C ARG A 190 -15.80 -12.55 3.12
N VAL A 191 -14.54 -12.09 3.22
CA VAL A 191 -13.67 -12.42 4.35
C VAL A 191 -13.92 -11.55 5.58
N LEU A 192 -14.47 -10.35 5.39
CA LEU A 192 -14.79 -9.43 6.48
C LEU A 192 -16.04 -9.88 7.24
N ARG A 193 -15.97 -9.77 8.58
CA ARG A 193 -17.15 -9.86 9.44
C ARG A 193 -18.09 -8.69 9.15
N PRO A 194 -19.40 -8.82 9.46
CA PRO A 194 -20.28 -7.66 9.49
C PRO A 194 -19.71 -6.58 10.43
N GLY A 195 -19.63 -5.34 9.95
CA GLY A 195 -18.96 -4.23 10.64
C GLY A 195 -17.43 -4.15 10.45
N GLY A 196 -16.82 -5.14 9.78
CA GLY A 196 -15.41 -5.13 9.41
C GLY A 196 -15.10 -4.09 8.33
N SER A 197 -13.86 -3.60 8.28
CA SER A 197 -13.44 -2.53 7.37
C SER A 197 -12.53 -3.02 6.24
N LEU A 198 -12.77 -2.54 5.03
CA LEU A 198 -11.77 -2.46 3.96
C LEU A 198 -11.21 -1.03 3.96
N ILE A 199 -9.93 -0.87 4.29
CA ILE A 199 -9.21 0.40 4.21
C ILE A 199 -8.26 0.33 3.02
N VAL A 200 -8.40 1.28 2.11
CA VAL A 200 -7.53 1.40 0.93
C VAL A 200 -6.83 2.74 1.00
N PHE A 201 -5.49 2.71 0.98
CA PHE A 201 -4.70 3.89 0.72
C PHE A 201 -4.09 3.78 -0.67
N ASN A 202 -4.34 4.82 -1.46
CA ASN A 202 -4.07 4.93 -2.87
C ASN A 202 -4.89 3.96 -3.72
N TRP A 203 -6.05 4.41 -4.21
CA TRP A 203 -6.98 3.58 -4.99
C TRP A 203 -6.45 3.28 -6.38
N SER A 204 -5.89 4.27 -7.07
CA SER A 204 -5.31 4.10 -8.40
C SER A 204 -4.21 5.12 -8.67
N TYR A 205 -3.37 4.85 -9.67
CA TYR A 205 -2.43 5.86 -10.20
C TYR A 205 -3.02 6.74 -11.31
N ARG A 206 -4.36 6.78 -11.48
CA ARG A 206 -5.01 7.64 -12.49
C ARG A 206 -4.89 9.13 -12.18
N GLY A 207 -4.66 9.49 -10.91
CA GLY A 207 -4.58 10.89 -10.47
C GLY A 207 -5.93 11.60 -10.44
N ASP A 208 -7.05 10.86 -10.54
CA ASP A 208 -8.42 11.38 -10.54
C ASP A 208 -9.17 10.87 -9.30
N THR A 209 -9.08 11.63 -8.20
CA THR A 209 -9.74 11.29 -6.93
C THR A 209 -11.26 11.20 -7.08
N ALA A 210 -11.87 11.98 -7.98
CA ALA A 210 -13.32 11.96 -8.15
C ALA A 210 -13.77 10.66 -8.83
N ALA A 211 -13.06 10.25 -9.88
CA ALA A 211 -13.30 8.96 -10.52
C ALA A 211 -13.05 7.77 -9.57
N ASP A 212 -12.00 7.86 -8.74
CA ASP A 212 -11.73 6.84 -7.71
C ASP A 212 -12.86 6.78 -6.66
N ALA A 213 -13.39 7.93 -6.22
CA ALA A 213 -14.51 8.01 -5.30
C ALA A 213 -15.81 7.43 -5.86
N ASP A 214 -16.12 7.73 -7.13
CA ASP A 214 -17.30 7.18 -7.81
C ASP A 214 -17.19 5.65 -7.97
N GLU A 215 -16.00 5.15 -8.32
CA GLU A 215 -15.75 3.71 -8.42
C GLU A 215 -15.83 3.01 -7.07
N ALA A 216 -15.25 3.60 -6.02
CA ALA A 216 -15.34 3.08 -4.65
C ALA A 216 -16.79 3.02 -4.18
N ALA A 217 -17.60 4.06 -4.44
CA ALA A 217 -19.02 4.07 -4.09
C ALA A 217 -19.82 3.00 -4.85
N ARG A 218 -19.56 2.84 -6.15
CA ARG A 218 -20.21 1.80 -6.96
C ARG A 218 -19.89 0.39 -6.48
N LEU A 219 -18.61 0.10 -6.22
CA LEU A 219 -18.18 -1.21 -5.74
C LEU A 219 -18.65 -1.46 -4.30
N ALA A 220 -18.68 -0.43 -3.46
CA ALA A 220 -19.24 -0.54 -2.12
C ALA A 220 -20.72 -0.96 -2.16
N ASP A 221 -21.53 -0.32 -2.99
CA ASP A 221 -22.95 -0.68 -3.12
C ASP A 221 -23.15 -2.09 -3.67
N ALA A 222 -22.37 -2.47 -4.69
CA ALA A 222 -22.43 -3.79 -5.31
C ALA A 222 -22.11 -4.94 -4.34
N HIS A 223 -21.19 -4.70 -3.38
CA HIS A 223 -20.63 -5.74 -2.51
C HIS A 223 -21.05 -5.60 -1.04
N GLY A 224 -22.04 -4.75 -0.75
CA GLY A 224 -22.63 -4.67 0.59
C GLY A 224 -21.80 -3.88 1.60
N PHE A 225 -21.06 -2.87 1.16
CA PHE A 225 -20.36 -1.92 2.01
C PHE A 225 -21.14 -0.60 2.18
N GLU A 226 -20.87 0.07 3.29
CA GLU A 226 -21.11 1.50 3.49
C GLU A 226 -19.78 2.26 3.31
N VAL A 227 -19.81 3.39 2.62
CA VAL A 227 -18.63 4.26 2.45
C VAL A 227 -18.56 5.24 3.62
N LEU A 228 -17.62 5.05 4.55
CA LEU A 228 -17.39 6.00 5.64
C LEU A 228 -16.44 7.12 5.24
N ARG A 229 -15.46 6.82 4.37
CA ARG A 229 -14.46 7.77 3.88
C ARG A 229 -14.20 7.56 2.41
N SER A 230 -14.06 8.67 1.67
CA SER A 230 -13.88 8.64 0.24
C SER A 230 -12.93 9.75 -0.22
N GLY A 231 -11.74 9.37 -0.69
CA GLY A 231 -10.77 10.30 -1.27
C GLY A 231 -10.08 11.23 -0.27
N GLU A 232 -10.07 10.90 1.02
CA GLU A 232 -9.42 11.73 2.05
C GLU A 232 -7.89 11.71 1.88
N ARG A 233 -7.18 12.78 2.28
CA ARG A 233 -5.70 12.81 2.24
C ARG A 233 -5.13 12.92 3.66
N PRO A 234 -5.02 11.80 4.40
CA PRO A 234 -4.74 11.85 5.83
C PRO A 234 -3.24 11.96 6.17
N PHE A 235 -2.36 11.90 5.16
CA PHE A 235 -0.91 11.82 5.34
C PHE A 235 -0.21 13.15 5.07
N ALA A 236 0.86 13.41 5.82
CA ALA A 236 1.77 14.52 5.59
C ALA A 236 3.00 14.08 4.79
N ILE A 237 3.49 12.84 4.96
CA ILE A 237 4.69 12.32 4.26
C ILE A 237 4.31 11.76 2.88
N TRP A 238 3.19 11.06 2.82
CA TRP A 238 2.62 10.47 1.59
C TRP A 238 1.46 11.33 1.08
N ASP A 239 1.14 11.26 -0.21
CA ASP A 239 0.06 12.04 -0.84
C ASP A 239 -1.15 11.19 -1.25
N ALA A 240 -1.17 9.92 -0.84
CA ALA A 240 -2.26 9.01 -1.14
C ALA A 240 -3.61 9.51 -0.64
N THR A 241 -4.62 9.16 -1.43
CA THR A 241 -6.01 9.22 -1.02
C THR A 241 -6.37 7.99 -0.19
N GLY A 242 -7.26 8.14 0.76
CA GLY A 242 -7.72 7.10 1.66
C GLY A 242 -9.22 6.90 1.56
N PHE A 243 -9.60 5.62 1.58
CA PHE A 243 -10.98 5.14 1.50
C PHE A 243 -11.21 4.16 2.64
N GLN A 244 -12.40 4.23 3.25
CA GLN A 244 -12.83 3.29 4.28
C GLN A 244 -14.23 2.81 3.94
N LEU A 245 -14.33 1.53 3.61
CA LEU A 245 -15.57 0.83 3.33
C LEU A 245 -15.86 -0.11 4.49
N VAL A 246 -17.09 -0.10 5.03
CA VAL A 246 -17.48 -0.94 6.17
C VAL A 246 -18.56 -1.92 5.78
N GLN A 247 -18.33 -3.19 6.07
CA GLN A 247 -19.26 -4.27 5.73
C GLN A 247 -20.59 -4.03 6.44
N ARG A 248 -21.69 -3.99 5.69
CA ARG A 248 -23.02 -3.81 6.28
C ARG A 248 -23.37 -5.00 7.20
N PRO A 249 -24.16 -4.78 8.26
CA PRO A 249 -24.65 -5.83 9.14
C PRO A 249 -25.52 -6.88 8.43
#